data_AF-W7WKB4-F1
#
_entry.id   AF-W7WKB4-F1
#
_cell.length_a   1.000
_cell.length_b   1.000
_cell.length_c   1.000
_cell.angle_alpha   90.00
_cell.angle_beta   90.00
_cell.angle_gamma   90.00
#
_symmetry.space_group_name_H-M   'P 1'
#
loop_
_entity.id
_entity.type
_entity.pdbx_description
1 polymer ?
#
loop_
_entity_poly.entity_id
_entity_poly.type
_entity_poly.pdbx_seq_one_letter_code
_entity_poly.pdbx_strand_id
1 'polypeptide(L)'
;MQGALELARVRPRAPRTALGTEVDPVRLEVFNNLFMNIAEQMGLRLQNTAHSVNIKERLDFSCALFDGGGELIANAPHMPVHLGSMSESIKTVIARNPRLLPGDVFVLNDPYHGGTHLPDITVVTPVFLAPHSSRLPEGEGEKPLFYVASRGHHADVGGITPGSMPPFSRRIDDEGVLLDNFRLVEGGATPWLREAELLAVLGAGPHPARNPAQNLADLRAQIAANERAPRSCARWWRRSAWRRCRPTCSTCRTTPKRACAASSRRWPRRSATAATRCRSTTVRRSRCR
;
A
#
# COMPACT_ATOMS: atom_id res chain seq x y z
N MET A 1 58.02 -34.89 -19.34
CA MET A 1 57.86 -34.61 -17.90
C MET A 1 56.72 -33.62 -17.73
N GLN A 2 55.48 -34.08 -17.55
CA GLN A 2 54.38 -33.20 -17.10
C GLN A 2 54.34 -33.25 -15.58
N GLY A 3 54.81 -32.19 -14.91
CA GLY A 3 54.68 -32.03 -13.47
C GLY A 3 53.27 -31.57 -13.12
N ALA A 4 52.57 -32.33 -12.28
CA ALA A 4 51.31 -31.90 -11.71
C ALA A 4 51.57 -30.94 -10.54
N LEU A 5 50.80 -29.85 -10.48
CA LEU A 5 50.90 -28.82 -9.46
C LEU A 5 49.83 -29.10 -8.41
N GLU A 6 50.23 -29.65 -7.27
CA GLU A 6 49.32 -29.87 -6.14
C GLU A 6 49.18 -28.61 -5.29
N LEU A 7 47.95 -28.07 -5.23
CA LEU A 7 47.62 -26.92 -4.41
C LEU A 7 46.95 -27.37 -3.12
N ALA A 8 47.71 -27.33 -2.01
CA ALA A 8 47.18 -27.58 -0.68
C ALA A 8 46.50 -26.31 -0.12
N ARG A 9 45.25 -26.46 0.34
CA ARG A 9 44.49 -25.36 0.94
C ARG A 9 44.95 -25.11 2.37
N VAL A 10 45.64 -23.98 2.59
CA VAL A 10 46.25 -23.64 3.89
C VAL A 10 45.28 -22.95 4.87
N ARG A 11 44.09 -22.52 4.41
CA ARG A 11 43.07 -21.89 5.28
C ARG A 11 41.65 -22.33 4.91
N PRO A 12 40.77 -22.59 5.90
CA PRO A 12 39.35 -22.77 5.65
C PRO A 12 38.81 -21.54 4.91
N ARG A 13 38.11 -21.76 3.80
CA ARG A 13 37.38 -20.69 3.12
C ARG A 13 36.35 -20.16 4.12
N ALA A 14 36.44 -18.87 4.47
CA ALA A 14 35.43 -18.23 5.30
C ALA A 14 34.05 -18.61 4.76
N PRO A 15 33.14 -19.15 5.60
CA PRO A 15 31.86 -19.62 5.13
C PRO A 15 31.17 -18.45 4.43
N ARG A 16 31.09 -18.53 3.10
CA ARG A 16 30.10 -17.75 2.38
C ARG A 16 28.79 -18.39 2.78
N THR A 17 28.15 -17.84 3.80
CA THR A 17 26.74 -18.08 4.05
C THR A 17 26.06 -17.86 2.71
N ALA A 18 25.61 -18.94 2.07
CA ALA A 18 24.55 -18.84 1.10
C ALA A 18 23.43 -18.01 1.74
N LEU A 19 22.65 -17.29 0.94
CA LEU A 19 21.43 -16.62 1.39
C LEU A 19 20.45 -17.69 1.90
N GLY A 20 20.72 -18.24 3.07
CA GLY A 20 19.90 -19.19 3.78
C GLY A 20 18.73 -18.46 4.41
N THR A 21 17.63 -19.16 4.52
CA THR A 21 16.40 -18.76 5.20
C THR A 21 16.55 -18.55 6.71
N GLU A 22 17.75 -18.75 7.26
CA GLU A 22 18.10 -18.41 8.64
C GLU A 22 18.26 -16.89 8.77
N VAL A 23 17.14 -16.22 9.02
CA VAL A 23 17.13 -14.82 9.41
C VAL A 23 17.48 -14.74 10.89
N ASP A 24 18.57 -14.04 11.18
CA ASP A 24 18.99 -13.63 12.52
C ASP A 24 17.79 -12.98 13.26
N PRO A 25 17.31 -13.58 14.37
CA PRO A 25 16.08 -13.14 15.04
C PRO A 25 16.20 -11.72 15.60
N VAL A 26 17.39 -11.31 16.05
CA VAL A 26 17.63 -9.93 16.51
C VAL A 26 17.47 -8.98 15.33
N ARG A 27 17.99 -9.35 14.18
CA ARG A 27 17.89 -8.54 12.96
C ARG A 27 16.46 -8.48 12.43
N LEU A 28 15.72 -9.59 12.48
CA LEU A 28 14.30 -9.63 12.13
C LEU A 28 13.51 -8.64 13.00
N GLU A 29 13.73 -8.66 14.30
CA GLU A 29 13.04 -7.78 15.24
C GLU A 29 13.40 -6.31 15.00
N VAL A 30 14.67 -6.00 14.76
CA VAL A 30 15.09 -4.65 14.38
C VAL A 30 14.38 -4.19 13.11
N PHE A 31 14.36 -4.99 12.05
CA PHE A 31 13.68 -4.62 10.81
C PHE A 31 12.16 -4.50 10.98
N ASN A 32 11.54 -5.37 11.76
CA ASN A 32 10.12 -5.29 12.08
C ASN A 32 9.79 -3.96 12.76
N ASN A 33 10.51 -3.60 13.81
CA ASN A 33 10.32 -2.32 14.52
C ASN A 33 10.58 -1.12 13.60
N LEU A 34 11.56 -1.20 12.69
CA LEU A 34 11.83 -0.15 11.72
C LEU A 34 10.67 0.04 10.73
N PHE A 35 10.13 -1.05 10.18
CA PHE A 35 9.02 -0.97 9.23
C PHE A 35 7.73 -0.49 9.90
N MET A 36 7.47 -0.97 11.12
CA MET A 36 6.34 -0.48 11.93
C MET A 36 6.47 1.00 12.24
N ASN A 37 7.65 1.45 12.66
CA ASN A 37 7.91 2.87 12.92
C ASN A 37 7.67 3.72 11.66
N ILE A 38 8.08 3.26 10.48
CA ILE A 38 7.80 3.97 9.22
C ILE A 38 6.30 4.12 9.01
N ALA A 39 5.52 3.04 9.15
CA ALA A 39 4.08 3.06 8.96
C ALA A 39 3.38 3.99 9.98
N GLU A 40 3.78 3.96 11.25
CA GLU A 40 3.27 4.86 12.29
C GLU A 40 3.59 6.33 12.00
N GLN A 41 4.82 6.63 11.56
CA GLN A 41 5.22 7.98 11.21
C GLN A 41 4.46 8.51 9.98
N MET A 42 4.13 7.65 9.02
CA MET A 42 3.22 7.99 7.92
C MET A 42 1.82 8.32 8.47
N GLY A 43 1.30 7.50 9.38
CA GLY A 43 -0.02 7.73 10.00
C GLY A 43 -0.11 9.05 10.76
N LEU A 44 0.86 9.33 11.62
CA LEU A 44 0.96 10.60 12.35
C LEU A 44 1.06 11.80 11.39
N ARG A 45 1.80 11.65 10.27
CA ARG A 45 1.89 12.71 9.27
C ARG A 45 0.55 12.96 8.59
N LEU A 46 -0.16 11.90 8.19
CA LEU A 46 -1.46 12.00 7.55
C LEU A 46 -2.47 12.68 8.48
N GLN A 47 -2.59 12.22 9.72
CA GLN A 47 -3.47 12.83 10.73
C GLN A 47 -3.22 14.33 10.88
N ASN A 48 -1.95 14.76 10.97
CA ASN A 48 -1.60 16.15 11.21
C ASN A 48 -1.77 17.07 9.98
N THR A 49 -1.84 16.51 8.78
CA THR A 49 -1.87 17.29 7.52
C THR A 49 -3.18 17.17 6.77
N ALA A 50 -4.03 16.21 7.11
CA ALA A 50 -5.36 16.06 6.53
C ALA A 50 -6.26 17.27 6.85
N HIS A 51 -7.18 17.54 5.93
CA HIS A 51 -8.15 18.61 6.03
C HIS A 51 -9.53 18.10 6.47
N SER A 52 -9.92 16.88 6.08
CA SER A 52 -11.22 16.33 6.48
C SER A 52 -11.23 15.82 7.92
N VAL A 53 -12.39 15.99 8.56
CA VAL A 53 -12.68 15.46 9.90
C VAL A 53 -12.56 13.93 9.93
N ASN A 54 -12.92 13.24 8.85
CA ASN A 54 -12.85 11.78 8.76
C ASN A 54 -11.42 11.28 8.93
N ILE A 55 -10.45 11.89 8.26
CA ILE A 55 -9.05 11.47 8.36
C ILE A 55 -8.40 12.05 9.62
N LYS A 56 -8.62 13.35 9.90
CA LYS A 56 -7.92 14.06 10.98
C LYS A 56 -8.41 13.69 12.37
N GLU A 57 -9.72 13.60 12.57
CA GLU A 57 -10.35 13.47 13.89
C GLU A 57 -10.92 12.06 14.12
N ARG A 58 -11.57 11.47 13.11
CA ARG A 58 -12.10 10.09 13.22
C ARG A 58 -11.04 9.02 13.00
N LEU A 59 -9.86 9.40 12.49
CA LEU A 59 -8.73 8.52 12.20
C LEU A 59 -9.12 7.38 11.25
N ASP A 60 -10.04 7.65 10.33
CA ASP A 60 -10.49 6.69 9.32
C ASP A 60 -9.50 6.65 8.15
N PHE A 61 -8.31 6.14 8.45
CA PHE A 61 -7.24 5.94 7.49
C PHE A 61 -6.34 4.75 7.87
N SER A 62 -5.50 4.33 6.93
CA SER A 62 -4.47 3.32 7.18
C SER A 62 -3.23 3.63 6.35
N CYS A 63 -2.06 3.45 6.97
CA CYS A 63 -0.76 3.61 6.31
C CYS A 63 -0.02 2.29 6.39
N ALA A 64 0.55 1.84 5.28
CA ALA A 64 1.20 0.55 5.20
C ALA A 64 2.38 0.51 4.21
N LEU A 65 3.28 -0.41 4.47
CA LEU A 65 4.46 -0.74 3.65
C LEU A 65 4.29 -2.13 3.06
N PHE A 66 4.64 -2.27 1.79
CA PHE A 66 4.48 -3.47 1.00
C PHE A 66 5.79 -3.82 0.30
N ASP A 67 6.00 -5.11 0.04
CA ASP A 67 7.15 -5.58 -0.70
C ASP A 67 7.02 -5.30 -2.22
N GLY A 68 8.06 -5.62 -2.98
CA GLY A 68 8.04 -5.44 -4.44
C GLY A 68 6.98 -6.26 -5.19
N GLY A 69 6.31 -7.21 -4.54
CA GLY A 69 5.18 -7.98 -5.07
C GLY A 69 3.81 -7.46 -4.64
N GLY A 70 3.74 -6.37 -3.86
CA GLY A 70 2.49 -5.82 -3.35
C GLY A 70 1.95 -6.54 -2.11
N GLU A 71 2.76 -7.33 -1.43
CA GLU A 71 2.36 -8.03 -0.20
C GLU A 71 2.71 -7.19 1.05
N LEU A 72 1.77 -7.11 1.98
CA LEU A 72 1.91 -6.33 3.22
C LEU A 72 3.12 -6.77 4.06
N ILE A 73 3.95 -5.80 4.47
CA ILE A 73 5.08 -5.98 5.39
C ILE A 73 4.76 -5.43 6.77
N ALA A 74 4.23 -4.21 6.84
CA ALA A 74 3.95 -3.50 8.09
C ALA A 74 2.81 -2.49 7.88
N ASN A 75 2.05 -2.19 8.93
CA ASN A 75 0.96 -1.22 8.90
C ASN A 75 0.84 -0.46 10.22
N ALA A 76 0.31 0.76 10.15
CA ALA A 76 -0.05 1.54 11.33
C ALA A 76 -1.33 0.96 12.00
N PRO A 77 -1.49 1.09 13.33
CA PRO A 77 -2.54 0.44 14.11
C PRO A 77 -3.88 1.21 14.12
N HIS A 78 -4.45 1.54 12.95
CA HIS A 78 -5.66 2.39 12.88
C HIS A 78 -6.93 1.65 12.43
N MET A 79 -6.92 0.98 11.27
CA MET A 79 -8.11 0.29 10.73
C MET A 79 -7.73 -1.05 10.06
N PRO A 80 -7.85 -2.20 10.76
CA PRO A 80 -7.41 -3.50 10.24
C PRO A 80 -8.15 -3.96 8.97
N VAL A 81 -9.37 -3.48 8.74
CA VAL A 81 -10.23 -3.90 7.62
C VAL A 81 -9.65 -3.51 6.25
N HIS A 82 -8.80 -2.48 6.19
CA HIS A 82 -8.22 -1.98 4.94
C HIS A 82 -7.08 -2.85 4.39
N LEU A 83 -6.46 -3.68 5.24
CA LEU A 83 -5.13 -4.23 4.95
C LEU A 83 -5.12 -5.30 3.85
N GLY A 84 -6.15 -6.15 3.81
CA GLY A 84 -6.27 -7.18 2.77
C GLY A 84 -6.53 -6.57 1.40
N SER A 85 -7.44 -5.60 1.33
CA SER A 85 -7.87 -4.99 0.07
C SER A 85 -6.85 -3.99 -0.49
N MET A 86 -6.09 -3.29 0.37
CA MET A 86 -4.96 -2.45 -0.07
C MET A 86 -3.87 -3.22 -0.83
N SER A 87 -3.62 -4.49 -0.49
CA SER A 87 -2.64 -5.33 -1.21
C SER A 87 -3.06 -5.53 -2.68
N GLU A 88 -4.35 -5.73 -2.93
CA GLU A 88 -4.90 -5.90 -4.29
C GLU A 88 -4.86 -4.60 -5.11
N SER A 89 -5.08 -3.45 -4.47
CA SER A 89 -4.88 -2.14 -5.10
C SER A 89 -3.44 -1.96 -5.58
N ILE A 90 -2.46 -2.36 -4.76
CA ILE A 90 -1.05 -2.26 -5.12
C ILE A 90 -0.69 -3.22 -6.24
N LYS A 91 -1.15 -4.47 -6.19
CA LYS A 91 -0.95 -5.45 -7.28
C LYS A 91 -1.53 -4.95 -8.59
N THR A 92 -2.67 -4.25 -8.55
CA THR A 92 -3.27 -3.61 -9.72
C THR A 92 -2.36 -2.52 -10.29
N VAL A 93 -1.82 -1.64 -9.45
CA VAL A 93 -0.83 -0.63 -9.85
C VAL A 93 0.42 -1.29 -10.46
N ILE A 94 0.92 -2.37 -9.86
CA ILE A 94 2.09 -3.11 -10.38
C ILE A 94 1.79 -3.70 -11.77
N ALA A 95 0.64 -4.36 -11.93
CA ALA A 95 0.29 -5.06 -13.16
C ALA A 95 0.01 -4.09 -14.33
N ARG A 96 -0.63 -2.95 -14.05
CA ARG A 96 -1.08 -2.01 -15.09
C ARG A 96 -0.04 -0.96 -15.48
N ASN A 97 1.04 -0.82 -14.71
CA ASN A 97 2.06 0.19 -14.95
C ASN A 97 3.45 -0.47 -15.09
N PRO A 98 3.81 -0.98 -16.29
CA PRO A 98 5.08 -1.69 -16.51
C PRO A 98 6.31 -0.77 -16.40
N ARG A 99 6.12 0.55 -16.47
CA ARG A 99 7.17 1.57 -16.40
C ARG A 99 6.84 2.55 -15.28
N LEU A 100 7.31 2.22 -14.08
CA LEU A 100 7.24 3.09 -12.90
C LEU A 100 8.52 3.92 -12.81
N LEU A 101 8.38 5.18 -12.45
CA LEU A 101 9.47 6.13 -12.22
C LEU A 101 9.52 6.53 -10.74
N PRO A 102 10.71 6.85 -10.21
CA PRO A 102 10.84 7.46 -8.91
C PRO A 102 9.98 8.73 -8.81
N GLY A 103 9.16 8.82 -7.76
CA GLY A 103 8.26 9.96 -7.54
C GLY A 103 6.88 9.81 -8.14
N ASP A 104 6.60 8.74 -8.91
CA ASP A 104 5.23 8.46 -9.34
C ASP A 104 4.30 8.30 -8.14
N VAL A 105 3.06 8.73 -8.30
CA VAL A 105 1.98 8.45 -7.34
C VAL A 105 0.70 8.09 -8.09
N PHE A 106 0.09 6.98 -7.67
CA PHE A 106 -1.18 6.49 -8.21
C PHE A 106 -2.27 6.58 -7.16
N VAL A 107 -3.49 6.87 -7.60
CA VAL A 107 -4.68 6.91 -6.76
C VAL A 107 -5.76 6.01 -7.33
N LEU A 108 -6.41 5.26 -6.45
CA LEU A 108 -7.49 4.37 -6.81
C LEU A 108 -8.44 4.12 -5.64
N ASN A 109 -9.73 4.01 -5.95
CA ASN A 109 -10.80 3.61 -5.03
C ASN A 109 -11.69 2.50 -5.63
N ASP A 110 -11.33 1.98 -6.79
CA ASP A 110 -12.09 0.95 -7.51
C ASP A 110 -12.32 -0.30 -6.65
N PRO A 111 -13.58 -0.60 -6.26
CA PRO A 111 -13.91 -1.76 -5.44
C PRO A 111 -13.58 -3.10 -6.11
N TYR A 112 -13.53 -3.14 -7.45
CA TYR A 112 -13.19 -4.35 -8.20
C TYR A 112 -11.70 -4.69 -8.12
N HIS A 113 -10.86 -3.73 -7.73
CA HIS A 113 -9.40 -3.84 -7.69
C HIS A 113 -8.83 -3.43 -6.32
N GLY A 114 -9.50 -3.85 -5.24
CA GLY A 114 -9.02 -3.68 -3.87
C GLY A 114 -9.52 -2.43 -3.14
N GLY A 115 -10.40 -1.63 -3.75
CA GLY A 115 -11.23 -0.67 -3.03
C GLY A 115 -12.22 -1.38 -2.10
N THR A 116 -12.58 -0.72 -1.00
CA THR A 116 -13.61 -1.21 -0.06
C THR A 116 -14.98 -0.61 -0.40
N HIS A 117 -14.99 0.68 -0.73
CA HIS A 117 -16.08 1.49 -1.25
C HIS A 117 -15.46 2.78 -1.80
N LEU A 118 -16.19 3.54 -2.63
CA LEU A 118 -15.61 4.70 -3.33
C LEU A 118 -15.00 5.79 -2.42
N PRO A 119 -15.55 6.09 -1.23
CA PRO A 119 -14.94 7.03 -0.29
C PRO A 119 -13.52 6.68 0.18
N ASP A 120 -13.15 5.40 0.15
CA ASP A 120 -11.83 4.95 0.60
C ASP A 120 -10.81 5.04 -0.53
N ILE A 121 -10.17 6.19 -0.66
CA ILE A 121 -9.19 6.43 -1.72
C ILE A 121 -7.80 5.98 -1.25
N THR A 122 -7.20 5.08 -2.03
CA THR A 122 -5.84 4.56 -1.80
C THR A 122 -4.84 5.32 -2.64
N VAL A 123 -3.81 5.86 -2.00
CA VAL A 123 -2.66 6.52 -2.64
C VAL A 123 -1.45 5.60 -2.56
N VAL A 124 -0.92 5.19 -3.69
CA VAL A 124 0.20 4.24 -3.82
C VAL A 124 1.43 4.95 -4.37
N THR A 125 2.56 4.78 -3.70
CA THR A 125 3.85 5.36 -4.11
C THR A 125 4.92 4.27 -4.21
N PRO A 126 5.45 3.95 -5.41
CA PRO A 126 6.61 3.08 -5.56
C PRO A 126 7.87 3.69 -4.92
N VAL A 127 8.65 2.85 -4.26
CA VAL A 127 9.88 3.24 -3.57
C VAL A 127 11.09 2.55 -4.22
N PHE A 128 11.98 3.39 -4.73
CA PHE A 128 13.25 2.99 -5.35
C PHE A 128 14.38 3.28 -4.35
N LEU A 129 15.39 2.41 -4.30
CA LEU A 129 16.64 2.70 -3.60
C LEU A 129 17.67 3.09 -4.64
N ALA A 130 18.44 4.14 -4.34
CA ALA A 130 19.38 4.80 -5.24
C ALA A 130 20.02 3.89 -6.31
N PRO A 131 20.21 4.40 -7.54
CA PRO A 131 20.57 3.60 -8.69
C PRO A 131 21.80 2.77 -8.37
N HIS A 132 21.67 1.46 -8.46
CA HIS A 132 22.85 0.64 -8.62
C HIS A 132 23.49 1.05 -9.95
N SER A 133 24.53 1.89 -9.85
CA SER A 133 25.53 2.04 -10.90
C SER A 133 25.88 0.65 -11.43
N SER A 134 25.92 0.57 -12.76
CA SER A 134 26.29 -0.56 -13.63
C SER A 134 25.18 -1.53 -14.03
N ARG A 135 24.70 -1.31 -15.27
CA ARG A 135 24.16 -2.31 -16.22
C ARG A 135 22.88 -3.02 -15.78
N LEU A 136 21.75 -2.31 -15.85
CA LEU A 136 20.51 -2.99 -16.24
C LEU A 136 20.61 -3.30 -17.74
N PRO A 137 20.28 -4.52 -18.20
CA PRO A 137 20.13 -4.81 -19.62
C PRO A 137 19.18 -3.80 -20.27
N GLU A 138 19.52 -3.34 -21.48
CA GLU A 138 18.63 -2.48 -22.26
C GLU A 138 17.25 -3.15 -22.39
N GLY A 139 16.22 -2.53 -21.82
CA GLY A 139 14.85 -3.04 -21.84
C GLY A 139 14.22 -3.35 -20.47
N GLU A 140 15.00 -3.50 -19.39
CA GLU A 140 14.46 -3.65 -18.03
C GLU A 140 14.57 -2.34 -17.24
N GLY A 141 13.44 -1.66 -17.07
CA GLY A 141 13.35 -0.52 -16.15
C GLY A 141 13.67 -0.92 -14.70
N GLU A 142 14.18 0.02 -13.91
CA GLU A 142 14.42 -0.21 -12.49
C GLU A 142 13.10 -0.59 -11.80
N LYS A 143 13.07 -1.72 -11.08
CA LYS A 143 11.87 -2.18 -10.39
C LYS A 143 11.82 -1.59 -8.98
N PRO A 144 10.67 -1.05 -8.53
CA PRO A 144 10.50 -0.64 -7.14
C PRO A 144 10.81 -1.81 -6.20
N LEU A 145 11.51 -1.52 -5.11
CA LEU A 145 11.81 -2.55 -4.11
C LEU A 145 10.66 -2.69 -3.10
N PHE A 146 9.94 -1.60 -2.87
CA PHE A 146 8.82 -1.51 -1.94
C PHE A 146 7.75 -0.60 -2.53
N TYR A 147 6.54 -0.74 -2.00
CA TYR A 147 5.48 0.23 -2.19
C TYR A 147 5.04 0.72 -0.83
N VAL A 148 4.70 2.00 -0.75
CA VAL A 148 3.95 2.52 0.40
C VAL A 148 2.59 2.96 -0.06
N ALA A 149 1.61 2.76 0.81
CA ALA A 149 0.28 3.23 0.55
C ALA A 149 -0.37 3.82 1.79
N SER A 150 -1.20 4.82 1.55
CA SER A 150 -2.14 5.35 2.52
C SER A 150 -3.54 5.27 1.94
N ARG A 151 -4.49 4.80 2.73
CA ARG A 151 -5.92 4.83 2.41
C ARG A 151 -6.61 5.76 3.38
N GLY A 152 -7.40 6.70 2.87
CA GLY A 152 -8.16 7.65 3.70
C GLY A 152 -9.62 7.67 3.26
N HIS A 153 -10.52 7.81 4.23
CA HIS A 153 -11.95 7.91 3.98
C HIS A 153 -12.35 9.35 3.70
N HIS A 154 -12.67 9.66 2.46
CA HIS A 154 -13.16 10.97 2.04
C HIS A 154 -14.67 11.08 2.33
N ALA A 155 -15.10 12.18 2.95
CA ALA A 155 -16.49 12.31 3.38
C ALA A 155 -17.51 12.29 2.22
N ASP A 156 -17.09 12.72 1.04
CA ASP A 156 -17.90 12.76 -0.19
C ASP A 156 -16.95 12.64 -1.39
N VAL A 157 -17.31 11.78 -2.34
CA VAL A 157 -16.64 11.65 -3.65
C VAL A 157 -17.67 11.77 -4.78
N GLY A 158 -18.82 12.37 -4.48
CA GLY A 158 -19.99 12.45 -5.37
C GLY A 158 -21.10 11.49 -4.98
N GLY A 159 -21.84 11.02 -5.97
CA GLY A 159 -22.96 10.08 -5.80
C GLY A 159 -24.33 10.76 -5.67
N ILE A 160 -25.39 9.97 -5.71
CA ILE A 160 -26.79 10.45 -5.76
C ILE A 160 -27.25 11.19 -4.49
N THR A 161 -26.57 10.94 -3.36
CA THR A 161 -26.89 11.54 -2.05
C THR A 161 -25.62 12.12 -1.44
N PRO A 162 -25.68 13.30 -0.78
CA PRO A 162 -24.54 13.84 -0.03
C PRO A 162 -24.03 12.88 1.03
N GLY A 163 -22.70 12.74 1.11
CA GLY A 163 -22.01 11.88 2.09
C GLY A 163 -21.32 10.69 1.44
N SER A 164 -20.87 9.74 2.26
CA SER A 164 -19.98 8.67 1.83
C SER A 164 -20.69 7.49 1.18
N MET A 165 -21.88 7.10 1.66
CA MET A 165 -22.54 5.86 1.25
C MET A 165 -24.02 6.07 0.92
N PRO A 166 -24.36 6.36 -0.35
CA PRO A 166 -25.75 6.55 -0.76
C PRO A 166 -26.59 5.27 -0.60
N PRO A 167 -27.68 5.29 0.20
CA PRO A 167 -28.40 4.07 0.58
C PRO A 167 -29.32 3.49 -0.51
N PHE A 168 -29.49 4.21 -1.63
CA PHE A 168 -30.41 3.84 -2.71
C PHE A 168 -29.70 3.55 -4.04
N SER A 169 -28.37 3.45 -4.02
CA SER A 169 -27.59 3.09 -5.20
C SER A 169 -27.99 1.72 -5.74
N ARG A 170 -28.08 1.64 -7.06
CA ARG A 170 -28.32 0.39 -7.81
C ARG A 170 -27.12 0.03 -8.69
N ARG A 171 -26.27 1.01 -8.97
CA ARG A 171 -25.05 0.90 -9.78
C ARG A 171 -23.92 1.64 -9.08
N ILE A 172 -22.69 1.25 -9.37
CA ILE A 172 -21.50 1.95 -8.85
C ILE A 172 -21.47 3.42 -9.28
N ASP A 173 -21.99 3.72 -10.47
CA ASP A 173 -22.11 5.09 -10.99
C ASP A 173 -22.97 5.99 -10.08
N ASP A 174 -23.90 5.41 -9.31
CA ASP A 174 -24.75 6.14 -8.35
C ASP A 174 -23.97 6.51 -7.07
N GLU A 175 -22.83 5.87 -6.81
CA GLU A 175 -22.06 6.00 -5.57
C GLU A 175 -21.00 7.11 -5.63
N GLY A 176 -20.68 7.62 -6.83
CA GLY A 176 -19.78 8.75 -7.03
C GLY A 176 -18.64 8.47 -7.99
N VAL A 177 -17.57 9.23 -7.85
CA VAL A 177 -16.44 9.20 -8.78
C VAL A 177 -15.56 7.98 -8.50
N LEU A 178 -15.39 7.15 -9.52
CA LEU A 178 -14.49 6.01 -9.51
C LEU A 178 -13.15 6.40 -10.13
N LEU A 179 -12.08 6.25 -9.35
CA LEU A 179 -10.68 6.41 -9.73
C LEU A 179 -10.08 5.02 -9.95
N ASP A 180 -9.85 4.69 -11.22
CA ASP A 180 -9.19 3.44 -11.61
C ASP A 180 -7.75 3.71 -12.06
N ASN A 181 -6.79 3.42 -11.18
CA ASN A 181 -5.35 3.54 -11.45
C ASN A 181 -4.93 4.92 -12.00
N PHE A 182 -5.47 6.00 -11.43
CA PHE A 182 -5.17 7.35 -11.88
C PHE A 182 -3.76 7.77 -11.43
N ARG A 183 -2.87 8.09 -12.37
CA ARG A 183 -1.55 8.66 -12.04
C ARG A 183 -1.72 10.13 -11.64
N LEU A 184 -1.60 10.40 -10.34
CA LEU A 184 -1.76 11.74 -9.76
C LEU A 184 -0.46 12.54 -9.80
N VAL A 185 0.68 11.89 -9.55
CA VAL A 185 1.99 12.51 -9.72
C VAL A 185 2.73 11.76 -10.82
N GLU A 186 3.19 12.51 -11.82
CA GLU A 186 4.18 12.00 -12.76
C GLU A 186 5.56 12.18 -12.13
N GLY A 187 6.25 11.07 -11.90
CA GLY A 187 7.59 11.05 -11.35
C GLY A 187 8.68 11.40 -12.37
N GLY A 188 9.93 11.30 -11.95
CA GLY A 188 11.11 11.58 -12.77
C GLY A 188 11.91 12.80 -12.32
N ALA A 189 12.68 13.38 -13.23
CA ALA A 189 13.57 14.51 -12.93
C ALA A 189 12.79 15.79 -12.58
N THR A 190 11.61 15.95 -13.16
CA THR A 190 10.71 17.08 -12.94
C THR A 190 9.34 16.55 -12.52
N PRO A 191 9.15 16.18 -11.24
CA PRO A 191 7.87 15.66 -10.77
C PRO A 191 6.75 16.67 -10.99
N TRP A 192 5.61 16.21 -11.49
CA TRP A 192 4.45 17.06 -11.78
C TRP A 192 3.19 16.49 -11.15
N LEU A 193 2.49 17.31 -10.38
CA LEU A 193 1.23 16.95 -9.75
C LEU A 193 0.05 17.35 -10.66
N ARG A 194 -0.73 16.36 -11.10
CA ARG A 194 -1.83 16.48 -12.06
C ARG A 194 -3.13 16.92 -11.39
N GLU A 195 -3.08 18.08 -10.72
CA GLU A 195 -4.20 18.59 -9.93
C GLU A 195 -5.38 18.97 -10.80
N ALA A 196 -5.13 19.64 -11.93
CA ALA A 196 -6.19 20.06 -12.84
C ALA A 196 -6.95 18.87 -13.40
N GLU A 197 -6.24 17.80 -13.76
CA GLU A 197 -6.83 16.56 -14.26
C GLU A 197 -7.59 15.81 -13.18
N LEU A 198 -7.06 15.76 -11.95
CA LEU A 198 -7.79 15.17 -10.83
C LEU A 198 -9.08 15.94 -10.54
N LEU A 199 -9.03 17.27 -10.51
CA LEU A 199 -10.22 18.11 -10.31
C LEU A 199 -11.21 17.94 -11.46
N ALA A 200 -10.74 17.80 -12.70
CA ALA A 200 -11.60 17.51 -13.84
C ALA A 200 -12.28 16.15 -13.70
N VAL A 201 -11.58 15.11 -13.27
CA VAL A 201 -12.16 13.77 -13.01
C VAL A 201 -13.18 13.82 -11.87
N LEU A 202 -12.85 14.49 -10.76
CA LEU A 202 -13.76 14.64 -9.63
C LEU A 202 -14.99 15.50 -9.96
N GLY A 203 -14.85 16.45 -10.88
CA GLY A 203 -15.93 17.30 -11.38
C GLY A 203 -16.70 16.74 -12.56
N ALA A 204 -16.34 15.54 -13.05
CA ALA A 204 -16.97 14.92 -14.22
C ALA A 204 -18.04 13.90 -13.83
N GLY A 205 -18.78 13.43 -14.83
CA GLY A 205 -19.80 12.40 -14.69
C GLY A 205 -21.15 12.91 -14.17
N PRO A 206 -22.11 11.99 -13.98
CA PRO A 206 -23.48 12.34 -13.58
C PRO A 206 -23.59 12.78 -12.12
N HIS A 207 -22.65 12.36 -11.27
CA HIS A 207 -22.66 12.61 -9.83
C HIS A 207 -21.28 13.04 -9.34
N PRO A 208 -20.84 14.28 -9.70
CA PRO A 208 -19.51 14.77 -9.36
C PRO A 208 -19.34 14.98 -7.86
N ALA A 209 -18.09 15.00 -7.41
CA ALA A 209 -17.72 15.31 -6.04
C ALA A 209 -18.21 16.71 -5.64
N ARG A 210 -18.81 16.83 -4.45
CA ARG A 210 -19.38 18.11 -4.00
C ARG A 210 -18.32 19.08 -3.48
N ASN A 211 -17.17 18.57 -3.03
CA ASN A 211 -16.05 19.37 -2.53
C ASN A 211 -14.70 18.84 -3.04
N PRO A 212 -14.43 18.92 -4.36
CA PRO A 212 -13.22 18.36 -4.97
C PRO A 212 -11.93 19.02 -4.44
N ALA A 213 -12.01 20.27 -3.96
CA ALA A 213 -10.89 20.95 -3.32
C ALA A 213 -10.47 20.28 -1.99
N GLN A 214 -11.43 19.82 -1.19
CA GLN A 214 -11.13 19.05 0.03
C GLN A 214 -10.59 17.67 -0.31
N ASN A 215 -11.14 16.98 -1.33
CA ASN A 215 -10.58 15.72 -1.80
C ASN A 215 -9.11 15.87 -2.21
N LEU A 216 -8.79 16.90 -3.00
CA LEU A 216 -7.41 17.21 -3.39
C LEU A 216 -6.52 17.52 -2.19
N ALA A 217 -7.01 18.27 -1.20
CA ALA A 217 -6.25 18.61 0.00
C ALA A 217 -5.89 17.36 0.83
N ASP A 218 -6.84 16.44 1.01
CA ASP A 218 -6.59 15.17 1.69
C ASP A 218 -5.65 14.25 0.89
N LEU A 219 -5.77 14.23 -0.45
CA LEU A 219 -4.86 13.47 -1.31
C LEU A 219 -3.43 14.02 -1.25
N ARG A 220 -3.25 15.34 -1.17
CA ARG A 220 -1.94 15.97 -0.89
C ARG A 220 -1.39 15.55 0.48
N ALA A 221 -2.24 15.44 1.50
CA ALA A 221 -1.83 14.95 2.81
C ALA A 221 -1.38 13.47 2.75
N GLN A 222 -2.09 12.63 1.99
CA GLN A 222 -1.70 11.23 1.73
C GLN A 222 -0.37 11.10 0.98
N ILE A 223 -0.14 11.94 -0.05
CA ILE A 223 1.16 12.02 -0.74
C ILE A 223 2.26 12.39 0.25
N ALA A 224 2.06 13.44 1.04
CA ALA A 224 3.04 13.91 2.02
C ALA A 224 3.33 12.86 3.11
N ALA A 225 2.33 12.06 3.50
CA ALA A 225 2.51 10.93 4.38
C ALA A 225 3.39 9.85 3.73
N ASN A 226 3.09 9.47 2.49
CA ASN A 226 3.85 8.47 1.73
C ASN A 226 5.32 8.87 1.52
N GLU A 227 5.61 10.16 1.28
CA GLU A 227 6.99 10.67 1.11
C GLU A 227 7.90 10.42 2.33
N ARG A 228 7.33 10.24 3.52
CA ARG A 228 8.11 9.99 4.74
C ARG A 228 8.87 8.66 4.68
N ALA A 229 8.32 7.67 3.99
CA ALA A 229 8.88 6.33 3.94
C ALA A 229 10.13 6.24 3.06
N PRO A 230 10.17 6.72 1.79
CA PRO A 230 11.40 6.77 1.00
C PRO A 230 12.55 7.46 1.71
N ARG A 231 12.31 8.61 2.36
CA ARG A 231 13.35 9.34 3.12
C ARG A 231 13.91 8.51 4.28
N SER A 232 13.03 7.81 5.00
CA SER A 232 13.43 6.95 6.10
C SER A 232 14.19 5.72 5.60
N CYS A 233 13.66 5.02 4.59
CA CYS A 233 14.31 3.88 3.93
C CYS A 233 15.69 4.26 3.37
N ALA A 234 15.82 5.40 2.68
CA ALA A 234 17.10 5.86 2.12
C ALA A 234 18.14 6.19 3.21
N ARG A 235 17.72 6.78 4.33
CA ARG A 235 18.58 7.06 5.48
C ARG A 235 19.10 5.77 6.11
N TRP A 236 18.25 4.76 6.27
CA TRP A 236 18.65 3.45 6.77
C TRP A 236 19.53 2.69 5.77
N TRP A 237 19.23 2.78 4.48
CA TRP A 237 20.02 2.20 3.40
C TRP A 237 21.48 2.64 3.42
N ARG A 238 21.75 3.94 3.65
CA ARG A 238 23.11 4.50 3.70
C ARG A 238 23.90 4.08 4.94
N ARG A 239 23.25 3.65 6.03
CA ARG A 239 23.87 3.38 7.34
C ARG A 239 24.31 1.93 7.59
N SER A 240 24.21 1.04 6.61
CA SER A 240 24.66 -0.39 6.57
C SER A 240 23.55 -1.45 6.64
N ALA A 241 23.80 -2.59 5.97
CA ALA A 241 23.11 -3.90 6.06
C ALA A 241 21.83 -4.19 5.23
N TRP A 242 21.32 -3.27 4.41
CA TRP A 242 20.06 -3.51 3.69
C TRP A 242 20.15 -4.47 2.47
N ARG A 243 21.34 -4.71 1.90
CA ARG A 243 21.55 -5.78 0.88
C ARG A 243 21.10 -7.17 1.38
N ARG A 244 20.99 -7.37 2.69
CA ARG A 244 20.55 -8.62 3.33
C ARG A 244 19.09 -8.59 3.78
N CYS A 245 18.32 -7.56 3.42
CA CYS A 245 16.96 -7.32 3.92
C CYS A 245 15.87 -7.97 3.05
N ARG A 246 16.17 -8.32 1.79
CA ARG A 246 15.24 -9.03 0.88
C ARG A 246 14.70 -10.34 1.48
N PRO A 247 15.56 -11.21 2.06
CA PRO A 247 15.10 -12.38 2.81
C PRO A 247 14.26 -11.98 4.03
N THR A 248 14.70 -10.97 4.79
CA THR A 248 14.00 -10.49 5.99
C THR A 248 12.58 -10.02 5.68
N CYS A 249 12.32 -9.35 4.56
CA CYS A 249 10.97 -8.93 4.18
C CYS A 249 10.06 -10.14 3.97
N SER A 250 10.52 -11.18 3.28
CA SER A 250 9.75 -12.43 3.11
C SER A 250 9.52 -13.14 4.45
N THR A 251 10.46 -13.05 5.38
CA THR A 251 10.33 -13.61 6.72
C THR A 251 9.37 -12.79 7.59
N CYS A 252 9.44 -11.46 7.60
CA CYS A 252 8.47 -10.57 8.24
C CYS A 252 7.04 -10.86 7.78
N ARG A 253 6.83 -11.20 6.50
CA ARG A 253 5.51 -11.64 5.98
C ARG A 253 5.06 -13.01 6.48
N THR A 254 5.98 -13.97 6.54
CA THR A 254 5.63 -15.37 6.82
C THR A 254 5.53 -15.67 8.32
N THR A 255 6.21 -14.93 9.19
CA THR A 255 6.15 -15.15 10.64
C THR A 255 4.74 -14.96 11.21
N PRO A 256 3.98 -13.89 10.89
CA PRO A 256 2.59 -13.73 11.32
C PRO A 256 1.67 -14.83 10.75
N LYS A 257 1.83 -15.20 9.47
CA LYS A 257 1.07 -16.30 8.84
C LYS A 257 1.32 -17.63 9.55
N ARG A 258 2.58 -17.92 9.89
CA ARG A 258 2.98 -19.13 10.65
C ARG A 258 2.45 -19.09 12.08
N ALA A 259 2.50 -17.94 12.76
CA ALA A 259 1.96 -17.78 14.10
C ALA A 259 0.43 -17.96 14.14
N CYS A 260 -0.29 -17.40 13.17
CA CYS A 260 -1.73 -17.61 13.02
C CYS A 260 -2.05 -19.09 12.75
N ALA A 261 -1.31 -19.75 11.85
CA ALA A 261 -1.47 -21.18 11.57
C ALA A 261 -1.07 -22.10 12.73
N ALA A 262 -0.16 -21.67 13.62
CA ALA A 262 0.19 -22.39 14.84
C ALA A 262 -0.86 -22.19 15.93
N SER A 263 -1.41 -20.98 16.05
CA SER A 263 -2.52 -20.65 16.94
C SER A 263 -3.78 -21.43 16.58
N SER A 264 -4.15 -21.47 15.29
CA SER A 264 -5.35 -22.20 14.83
C SER A 264 -5.28 -23.70 15.11
N ARG A 265 -4.09 -24.31 15.18
CA ARG A 265 -3.91 -25.72 15.58
C ARG A 265 -4.23 -25.99 17.05
N ARG A 266 -4.26 -24.95 17.90
CA ARG A 266 -4.69 -25.05 19.30
C ARG A 266 -6.21 -25.09 19.45
N TRP A 267 -6.95 -24.77 18.39
CA TRP A 267 -8.41 -24.82 18.40
C TRP A 267 -8.92 -26.24 18.15
N PRO A 268 -10.00 -26.67 18.83
CA PRO A 268 -10.60 -27.97 18.56
C PRO A 268 -11.01 -28.10 17.09
N ARG A 269 -10.70 -29.23 16.44
CA ARG A 269 -11.20 -29.55 15.09
C ARG A 269 -12.69 -29.88 15.16
N ARG A 270 -13.52 -28.83 15.25
CA ARG A 270 -14.99 -28.92 15.27
C ARG A 270 -15.55 -27.95 14.23
N SER A 271 -16.60 -28.37 13.53
CA SER A 271 -17.35 -27.48 12.65
C SER A 271 -18.16 -26.50 13.51
N ALA A 272 -17.94 -25.21 13.34
CA ALA A 272 -18.76 -24.15 13.90
C ALA A 272 -19.48 -23.44 12.74
N THR A 273 -20.81 -23.31 12.83
CA THR A 273 -21.62 -22.57 11.87
C THR A 273 -22.35 -21.47 12.61
N ALA A 274 -22.21 -20.23 12.15
CA ALA A 274 -22.94 -19.08 12.66
C ALA A 274 -23.73 -18.45 11.52
N ALA A 275 -25.01 -18.14 11.75
CA ALA A 275 -25.86 -17.45 10.79
C ALA A 275 -26.18 -16.06 11.33
N THR A 276 -25.81 -15.03 10.58
CA THR A 276 -26.13 -13.63 10.89
C THR A 276 -27.10 -13.12 9.83
N ARG A 277 -28.21 -12.50 10.25
CA ARG A 277 -29.17 -11.86 9.35
C ARG A 277 -29.07 -10.35 9.50
N CYS A 278 -28.81 -9.65 8.40
CA CYS A 278 -28.97 -8.21 8.30
C CYS A 278 -30.33 -7.90 7.68
N ARG A 279 -31.10 -6.95 8.25
CA ARG A 279 -32.36 -6.50 7.65
C ARG A 279 -32.08 -5.29 6.76
N SER A 280 -32.33 -5.40 5.46
CA SER A 280 -32.34 -4.25 4.55
C SER A 280 -33.68 -3.53 4.60
N THR A 281 -33.74 -2.32 5.14
CA THR A 281 -34.94 -1.45 5.14
C THR A 281 -34.98 -0.53 3.91
N THR A 282 -34.61 -1.01 2.73
CA THR A 282 -34.82 -0.27 1.49
C THR A 282 -36.33 -0.24 1.22
N VAL A 283 -37.00 0.82 1.68
CA VAL A 283 -38.44 1.01 1.53
C VAL A 283 -38.79 1.00 0.05
N ARG A 284 -39.33 -0.11 -0.46
CA ARG A 284 -40.13 -0.11 -1.69
C ARG A 284 -41.34 0.78 -1.40
N ARG A 285 -41.30 2.05 -1.81
CA ARG A 285 -42.53 2.82 -2.02
C ARG A 285 -43.26 2.18 -3.20
N SER A 286 -44.02 1.13 -2.93
CA SER A 286 -45.10 0.71 -3.83
C SER A 286 -46.10 1.85 -3.87
N ARG A 287 -46.27 2.44 -5.05
CA ARG A 287 -47.37 3.33 -5.37
C ARG A 287 -48.67 2.64 -4.94
N CYS A 288 -49.37 3.18 -3.94
CA CYS A 288 -50.80 3.00 -3.85
C CYS A 288 -51.45 4.15 -4.64
N ARG A 289 -52.39 3.74 -5.49
CA ARG A 289 -53.28 4.59 -6.30
C ARG A 289 -54.10 5.51 -5.42
#